data_AF-A0A8T4A9C9-F1
#
_entry.id   AF-A0A8T4A9C9-F1
#
_cell.length_a   1.000
_cell.length_b   1.000
_cell.length_c   1.000
_cell.angle_alpha   90.00
_cell.angle_beta   90.00
_cell.angle_gamma   90.00
#
_symmetry.space_group_name_H-M   'P 1'
#
loop_
_entity.id
_entity.type
_entity.pdbx_description
1 polymer ?
#
loop_
_entity_poly.entity_id
_entity_poly.type
_entity_poly.pdbx_seq_one_letter_code
_entity_poly.pdbx_strand_id
1 'polypeptide(L)' 'MAIVFGGSACQILAKEVADELGSELGQLTIKNFPDGERYLRIDSDVKGKDCVAIQSTS' A
#
# COMPACT_ATOMS: atom_id res chain seq x y z
N MET A 1 -12.84 0.07 9.90
CA MET A 1 -11.49 0.68 9.95
C MET A 1 -10.79 0.34 8.66
N ALA A 2 -10.15 1.33 8.07
CA ALA A 2 -9.53 1.17 6.75
C ALA A 2 -8.19 0.44 6.87
N ILE A 3 -7.78 -0.17 5.77
CA ILE A 3 -6.42 -0.64 5.56
C ILE A 3 -5.72 0.31 4.57
N VAL A 4 -4.57 0.83 4.99
CA VAL A 4 -3.80 1.84 4.25
C VAL A 4 -2.62 1.15 3.60
N PHE A 5 -2.43 1.39 2.30
CA PHE A 5 -1.38 0.81 1.49
C PHE A 5 -0.47 1.89 0.93
N GLY A 6 0.84 1.68 1.04
CA GLY A 6 1.86 2.53 0.42
C GLY A 6 2.40 1.91 -0.86
N GLY A 7 2.28 2.64 -1.97
CA GLY A 7 2.99 2.29 -3.20
C GLY A 7 4.50 2.48 -3.05
N SER A 8 5.24 2.12 -4.10
CA SER A 8 6.72 2.15 -4.12
C SER A 8 7.36 3.48 -3.74
N ALA A 9 6.66 4.62 -3.93
CA ALA A 9 7.18 5.95 -3.60
C ALA A 9 6.63 6.51 -2.28
N CYS A 10 5.74 5.81 -1.58
CA CYS A 10 5.00 6.33 -0.42
C CYS A 10 4.86 5.35 0.74
N GLN A 11 5.75 4.37 0.88
CA GLN A 11 5.69 3.39 1.98
C GLN A 11 5.76 4.05 3.38
N ILE A 12 6.64 5.04 3.54
CA ILE A 12 6.81 5.76 4.81
C ILE A 12 5.56 6.58 5.13
N LEU A 13 5.09 7.38 4.17
CA LEU A 13 3.89 8.20 4.33
C LEU A 13 2.65 7.36 4.65
N ALA A 14 2.48 6.21 3.98
CA ALA A 14 1.36 5.31 4.26
C ALA A 14 1.39 4.77 5.69
N LYS A 15 2.58 4.48 6.23
CA LYS A 15 2.74 4.08 7.63
C LYS A 15 2.35 5.21 8.58
N GLU A 16 2.85 6.42 8.37
CA GLU A 16 2.54 7.57 9.21
C GLU A 16 1.03 7.89 9.23
N VAL A 17 0.37 7.82 8.08
CA VAL A 17 -1.07 8.00 7.97
C VAL A 17 -1.85 6.89 8.68
N ALA A 18 -1.40 5.64 8.56
CA ALA A 18 -2.01 4.52 9.27
C ALA A 18 -1.90 4.70 10.79
N ASP A 19 -0.71 5.06 11.28
CA ASP A 19 -0.44 5.28 12.70
C ASP A 19 -1.29 6.42 13.27
N GLU A 20 -1.38 7.56 12.58
CA GLU A 20 -2.18 8.72 13.02
C GLU A 20 -3.69 8.44 13.04
N LEU A 21 -4.19 7.67 12.07
CA LEU A 21 -5.61 7.29 11.99
C LEU A 21 -5.95 6.02 12.78
N GLY A 22 -4.98 5.43 13.47
CA GLY A 22 -5.10 4.13 14.14
C GLY A 22 -5.47 2.98 13.20
N SER A 23 -5.28 3.13 11.89
CA SER A 23 -5.69 2.19 10.85
C SER A 23 -4.65 1.08 10.61
N GLU A 24 -5.04 0.02 9.91
CA GLU A 24 -4.13 -1.08 9.58
C GLU A 24 -3.18 -0.67 8.45
N LEU A 25 -1.86 -0.83 8.61
CA LEU A 25 -0.92 -0.73 7.50
C LEU A 25 -0.89 -2.05 6.72
N GLY A 26 -1.36 -2.01 5.48
CA GLY A 26 -1.41 -3.17 4.60
C GLY A 26 -0.05 -3.54 4.00
N GLN A 27 0.16 -4.84 3.82
CA GLN A 27 1.38 -5.43 3.29
C GLN A 27 1.26 -5.64 1.77
N LEU A 28 2.27 -5.17 1.05
CA LEU A 28 2.38 -5.29 -0.40
C LEU A 28 3.76 -5.82 -0.79
N THR A 29 3.77 -6.79 -1.70
CA THR A 29 4.96 -7.12 -2.47
C THR A 29 4.96 -6.33 -3.77
N ILE A 30 5.97 -5.49 -3.97
CA ILE A 30 6.17 -4.72 -5.21
C ILE A 30 7.47 -5.17 -5.87
N LYS A 31 7.43 -5.50 -7.17
CA LYS A 31 8.60 -5.84 -7.96
C LYS A 31 8.53 -5.19 -9.34
N ASN A 32 9.69 -4.93 -9.92
CA ASN A 32 9.80 -4.48 -11.31
C ASN A 32 10.29 -5.65 -12.15
N PHE A 33 9.66 -5.87 -13.29
CA PHE A 33 10.12 -6.82 -14.29
C PHE A 33 11.14 -6.16 -15.24
N PRO A 34 12.03 -6.94 -15.87
CA PRO A 34 13.05 -6.41 -16.79
C PRO A 34 12.48 -5.70 -18.03
N ASP A 35 11.26 -6.02 -18.42
CA ASP A 35 10.52 -5.40 -19.54
C ASP A 35 9.87 -4.05 -19.18
N GLY A 36 9.98 -3.62 -17.92
CA GLY A 36 9.41 -2.37 -17.42
C GLY A 36 8.02 -2.52 -16.80
N GLU A 37 7.43 -3.71 -16.81
CA GLU A 37 6.17 -3.97 -16.11
C GLU A 37 6.37 -3.96 -14.59
N ARG A 38 5.29 -3.66 -13.86
CA ARG A 38 5.27 -3.71 -12.39
C ARG A 38 4.39 -4.85 -11.90
N TYR A 39 4.95 -5.65 -11.00
CA TYR A 39 4.23 -6.63 -10.22
C TYR A 39 3.82 -6.03 -8.88
N LEU A 40 2.54 -6.17 -8.55
CA LEU A 40 2.01 -5.90 -7.22
C LEU A 40 1.23 -7.12 -6.73
N ARG A 41 1.48 -7.52 -5.48
CA ARG A 41 0.68 -8.51 -4.75
C ARG A 41 0.27 -7.96 -3.40
N ILE A 42 -1.03 -8.06 -3.13
CA ILE A 42 -1.60 -7.75 -1.81
C ILE A 42 -1.40 -8.97 -0.92
N ASP A 43 -0.59 -8.81 0.12
CA ASP A 43 -0.30 -9.88 1.09
C ASP A 43 -1.25 -9.82 2.30
N SER A 44 -1.94 -8.70 2.52
CA SER A 44 -2.97 -8.52 3.56
C SER A 44 -4.35 -9.01 3.12
N ASP A 45 -5.14 -9.52 4.07
CA ASP A 45 -6.57 -9.76 3.82
C ASP A 45 -7.33 -8.43 3.74
N VAL A 46 -8.00 -8.22 2.61
CA VAL A 46 -8.74 -7.00 2.25
C VAL A 46 -10.24 -7.24 2.11
N LYS A 47 -10.71 -8.48 2.23
CA LYS A 47 -12.11 -8.80 1.93
C LYS A 47 -13.05 -8.09 2.89
N GLY A 48 -13.92 -7.24 2.34
CA GLY A 48 -14.89 -6.46 3.12
C GLY A 48 -14.27 -5.32 3.95
N LYS A 49 -13.00 -4.95 3.69
CA LYS A 49 -12.35 -3.80 4.32
C LYS A 49 -12.36 -2.59 3.38
N ASP A 50 -12.48 -1.41 3.96
CA ASP A 50 -12.22 -0.16 3.24
C ASP A 50 -10.72 -0.03 2.98
N CYS A 51 -10.32 0.17 1.71
CA CYS A 51 -8.92 0.18 1.32
C CYS A 51 -8.52 1.58 0.83
N VAL A 52 -7.39 2.09 1.33
CA VAL A 52 -6.80 3.37 0.90
C VAL A 52 -5.43 3.09 0.31
N ALA A 53 -5.16 3.59 -0.91
CA ALA A 53 -3.86 3.49 -1.56
C ALA A 53 -3.22 4.87 -1.67
N ILE A 54 -1.99 5.01 -1.16
CA ILE A 54 -1.23 6.25 -1.18
C ILE A 54 0.00 6.02 -2.06
N GLN A 55 0.10 6.79 -3.13
CA GLN A 55 1.21 6.71 -4.09
C GLN A 55 1.40 8.05 -4.80
N SER A 56 2.65 8.49 -4.88
CA SER A 56 3.03 9.64 -5.69
C SER A 56 3.04 9.26 -7.18
N THR A 57 2.51 10.14 -8.03
CA THR A 57 2.52 10.01 -9.49
C THR A 57 3.53 10.93 -10.17
N SER A 58 4.39 11.57 -9.38
CA SER A 58 5.43 12.51 -9.84
C SER A 58 6.74 11.82 -10.20
#